data_AF-A0A3M0ZJG7-F1
#
_entry.id   AF-A0A3M0ZJG7-F1
#
_cell.length_a   1.000
_cell.length_b   1.000
_cell.length_c   1.000
_cell.angle_alpha   90.00
_cell.angle_beta   90.00
_cell.angle_gamma   90.00
#
_symmetry.space_group_name_H-M   'P 1'
#
loop_
_entity.id
_entity.type
_entity.pdbx_description
1 polymer ?
#
loop_
_entity_poly.entity_id
_entity_poly.type
_entity_poly.pdbx_seq_one_letter_code
_entity_poly.pdbx_strand_id
1 'polypeptide(L)'
;DSLTICEINPNMMKLLKEKLSSNEDYLKHKDSISFFEGPFQEYRGGGKFDVIICSIPFTNLSLKEVVEIFDKLQEVSNSNTRITFFEYIGLRKLSKIVSMKERRERIEQVDRFFNELEAKYKKTAEHVWLNITPITVYTLSAFAA
;
A
#
# COMPACT_ATOMS: atom_id res chain seq x y z
N ASP A 1 21.19 -1.91 0.14
CA ASP A 1 19.73 -1.67 0.19
C ASP A 1 19.43 -0.30 0.72
N SER A 2 18.36 0.31 0.22
CA SER A 2 17.83 1.59 0.69
C SER A 2 16.33 1.45 0.99
N LEU A 3 15.83 2.32 1.87
CA LEU A 3 14.44 2.37 2.25
C LEU A 3 13.90 3.79 2.03
N THR A 4 12.74 3.89 1.40
CA THR A 4 11.98 5.13 1.32
C THR A 4 10.69 4.96 2.09
N ILE A 5 10.47 5.80 3.10
CA ILE A 5 9.23 5.82 3.87
C ILE A 5 8.36 6.96 3.35
N CYS A 6 7.16 6.62 2.88
CA CYS A 6 6.15 7.57 2.42
C CYS A 6 5.06 7.73 3.47
N GLU A 7 4.75 8.96 3.86
CA GLU A 7 3.62 9.26 4.75
C GLU A 7 3.01 10.62 4.34
N ILE A 8 1.69 10.65 4.17
CA ILE A 8 0.96 11.83 3.72
C ILE A 8 0.65 12.78 4.89
N ASN A 9 0.50 12.24 6.10
CA ASN A 9 0.18 13.02 7.29
C ASN A 9 1.46 13.58 7.95
N PRO A 10 1.69 14.91 7.93
CA PRO A 10 2.90 15.52 8.48
C PRO A 10 3.08 15.26 9.97
N ASN A 11 1.99 15.13 10.74
CA ASN A 11 2.06 14.84 12.17
C ASN A 11 2.52 13.40 12.42
N MET A 12 2.05 12.45 11.60
CA MET A 12 2.49 11.06 11.69
C MET A 12 3.95 10.92 11.26
N MET A 13 4.35 11.60 10.18
CA MET A 13 5.74 11.65 9.72
C MET A 13 6.67 12.20 10.81
N LYS A 14 6.28 13.29 11.45
CA LYS A 14 7.01 13.87 12.59
C LYS A 14 7.15 12.87 13.73
N LEU A 15 6.03 12.28 14.18
CA LEU A 15 6.02 11.30 15.28
C LEU A 15 6.89 10.07 14.95
N LEU A 16 6.85 9.61 13.69
CA LEU A 16 7.67 8.51 13.22
C LEU A 16 9.17 8.84 13.35
N LYS A 17 9.59 10.00 12.84
CA LYS A 17 10.99 10.45 12.93
C LYS A 17 11.44 10.61 14.38
N GLU A 18 10.58 11.14 15.25
CA GLU A 18 10.86 11.28 16.68
C GLU A 18 11.05 9.92 17.35
N LYS A 19 10.15 8.96 17.11
CA LYS A 19 10.29 7.60 17.66
C LYS A 19 11.52 6.87 17.14
N LEU A 20 11.86 7.04 15.86
CA LEU A 20 13.04 6.42 15.26
C LEU A 20 14.35 7.03 15.76
N SER A 21 14.35 8.28 16.26
CA SER A 21 15.57 8.99 16.67
C SER A 21 16.42 8.29 17.74
N SER A 22 15.81 7.40 18.54
CA SER A 22 16.47 6.61 19.58
C SER A 22 16.53 5.10 19.26
N ASN A 23 16.03 4.68 18.09
CA ASN A 23 16.03 3.29 17.68
C ASN A 23 17.40 2.90 17.09
N GLU A 24 18.06 1.91 17.70
CA GLU A 24 19.42 1.50 17.32
C GLU A 24 19.53 0.99 15.87
N ASP A 25 18.56 0.19 15.42
CA ASP A 25 18.51 -0.34 14.07
C ASP A 25 18.39 0.78 13.03
N TYR A 26 17.51 1.76 13.29
CA TYR A 26 17.40 2.95 12.46
C TYR A 26 18.69 3.75 12.43
N LEU A 27 19.31 4.01 13.58
CA LEU A 27 20.54 4.79 13.64
C LEU A 27 21.67 4.13 12.84
N LYS A 28 21.77 2.80 12.87
CA LYS A 28 22.74 2.03 12.09
C LYS A 28 22.56 2.16 10.57
N HIS A 29 21.33 2.38 10.12
CA HIS A 29 20.96 2.42 8.70
C HIS A 29 20.46 3.79 8.22
N LYS A 30 20.60 4.84 9.05
CA LYS A 30 19.97 6.15 8.81
C LYS A 30 20.32 6.74 7.44
N ASP A 31 21.56 6.57 6.99
CA ASP A 31 22.03 7.13 5.70
C ASP A 31 21.42 6.43 4.48
N SER A 32 20.85 5.23 4.65
CA SER A 32 20.13 4.51 3.59
C SER A 32 18.61 4.64 3.71
N ILE A 33 18.10 5.43 4.66
CA ILE A 33 16.67 5.66 4.88
C ILE A 33 16.31 7.09 4.48
N SER A 34 15.40 7.23 3.53
CA SER A 34 14.84 8.50 3.10
C SER A 34 13.36 8.60 3.46
N PHE A 35 12.88 9.83 3.66
CA PHE A 35 11.49 10.12 3.98
C PHE A 35 10.89 10.99 2.88
N PHE A 36 9.71 10.61 2.41
CA PHE A 36 8.88 11.42 1.55
C PHE A 36 7.57 11.74 2.27
N GLU A 37 7.38 13.03 2.54
CA GLU A 37 6.17 13.54 3.19
C GLU A 37 5.24 14.09 2.11
N GLY A 38 4.11 13.42 1.90
CA GLY A 38 3.14 13.78 0.88
C GLY A 38 2.42 12.59 0.25
N PRO A 39 1.52 12.85 -0.71
CA PRO A 39 0.80 11.81 -1.42
C PRO A 39 1.76 10.98 -2.30
N PHE A 40 1.73 9.65 -2.18
CA PHE A 40 2.67 8.78 -2.89
C PHE A 40 2.68 9.00 -4.41
N GLN A 41 1.53 9.30 -5.02
CA GLN A 41 1.41 9.63 -6.45
C GLN A 41 2.25 10.85 -6.88
N GLU A 42 2.64 11.72 -5.94
CA GLU A 42 3.51 12.87 -6.17
C GLU A 42 4.99 12.53 -5.97
N TYR A 43 5.35 11.31 -5.56
CA TYR A 43 6.73 10.91 -5.42
C TYR A 43 7.49 11.07 -6.75
N ARG A 44 8.64 11.75 -6.69
CA ARG A 44 9.55 12.02 -7.82
C ARG A 44 10.99 11.55 -7.53
N GLY A 45 11.18 10.77 -6.47
CA GLY A 45 12.51 10.21 -6.18
C GLY A 45 12.99 9.29 -7.31
N GLY A 46 14.31 9.16 -7.44
CA GLY A 46 14.92 8.32 -8.47
C GLY A 46 14.95 6.84 -8.08
N GLY A 47 14.81 5.98 -9.09
CA GLY A 47 15.05 4.53 -8.96
C GLY A 47 13.80 3.67 -9.07
N LYS A 48 14.01 2.36 -9.16
CA LYS A 48 12.96 1.34 -9.10
C LYS A 48 13.06 0.62 -7.77
N PHE A 49 11.94 0.28 -7.16
CA PHE A 49 11.90 -0.47 -5.90
C PHE A 49 11.80 -1.96 -6.18
N ASP A 50 12.57 -2.78 -5.47
CA ASP A 50 12.42 -4.23 -5.53
C ASP A 50 11.26 -4.73 -4.66
N VAL A 51 10.93 -3.99 -3.60
CA VAL A 51 9.83 -4.29 -2.68
C VAL A 51 9.07 -3.02 -2.35
N ILE A 52 7.74 -3.08 -2.45
CA ILE A 52 6.83 -2.00 -2.08
C ILE A 52 5.79 -2.53 -1.09
N ILE A 53 5.68 -1.87 0.07
CA ILE A 53 4.73 -2.22 1.13
C ILE A 53 3.70 -1.09 1.26
N CYS A 54 2.47 -1.35 0.84
CA CYS A 54 1.35 -0.45 1.05
C CYS A 54 0.68 -0.77 2.39
N SER A 55 0.97 0.03 3.41
CA SER A 55 0.44 -0.12 4.77
C SER A 55 -0.97 0.47 4.97
N ILE A 56 -1.70 0.69 3.88
CA ILE A 56 -3.08 1.19 3.89
C ILE A 56 -4.01 0.24 3.15
N PRO A 57 -5.23 -0.02 3.65
CA PRO A 57 -6.25 -0.73 2.89
C PRO A 57 -6.74 0.14 1.74
N PHE A 58 -6.56 -0.30 0.50
CA PHE A 58 -7.04 0.42 -0.68
C PHE A 58 -8.56 0.63 -0.70
N THR A 59 -9.33 -0.20 0.02
CA THR A 59 -10.78 -0.02 0.21
C THR A 59 -11.17 1.27 0.93
N ASN A 60 -10.22 1.97 1.55
CA ASN A 60 -10.46 3.26 2.19
C ASN A 60 -10.33 4.45 1.21
N LEU A 61 -9.87 4.19 -0.02
CA LEU A 61 -9.64 5.20 -1.05
C LEU A 61 -10.74 5.16 -2.11
N SER A 62 -10.87 6.25 -2.87
CA SER A 62 -11.67 6.28 -4.09
C SER A 62 -11.00 5.48 -5.21
N LEU A 63 -11.77 5.04 -6.20
CA LEU A 63 -11.22 4.36 -7.38
C LEU A 63 -10.16 5.21 -8.08
N LYS A 64 -10.39 6.52 -8.19
CA LYS A 64 -9.44 7.46 -8.80
C LYS A 64 -8.09 7.44 -8.08
N GLU A 65 -8.09 7.54 -6.75
CA GLU A 65 -6.86 7.48 -5.95
C GLU A 65 -6.15 6.13 -6.07
N VAL A 66 -6.91 5.03 -6.08
CA VAL A 66 -6.33 3.69 -6.26
C VAL A 66 -5.64 3.59 -7.62
N VAL A 67 -6.28 4.03 -8.71
CA VAL A 67 -5.69 4.03 -10.05
C VAL A 67 -4.41 4.88 -10.09
N GLU A 68 -4.45 6.12 -9.59
CA GLU A 68 -3.29 7.02 -9.57
C GLU A 68 -2.12 6.43 -8.76
N ILE A 69 -2.40 5.78 -7.64
CA ILE A 69 -1.39 5.09 -6.84
C ILE A 69 -0.81 3.91 -7.62
N PHE A 70 -1.64 3.09 -8.28
CA PHE A 70 -1.17 1.94 -9.03
C PHE A 70 -0.36 2.32 -10.28
N ASP A 71 -0.73 3.39 -10.96
CA ASP A 71 0.06 3.95 -12.07
C ASP A 71 1.45 4.38 -11.56
N LYS A 72 1.51 5.07 -10.41
CA LYS A 72 2.79 5.43 -9.79
C LYS A 72 3.57 4.21 -9.32
N LEU A 73 2.93 3.21 -8.72
CA LEU A 73 3.57 1.95 -8.32
C LEU A 73 4.21 1.28 -9.53
N GLN A 74 3.51 1.23 -10.66
CA GLN A 74 4.07 0.72 -11.91
C GLN A 74 5.27 1.55 -12.39
N GLU A 75 5.16 2.87 -12.37
CA GLU A 75 6.25 3.78 -12.74
C GLU A 75 7.52 3.56 -11.89
N VAL A 76 7.38 3.25 -10.60
CA VAL A 76 8.54 3.01 -9.70
C VAL A 76 8.90 1.53 -9.57
N SER A 77 8.29 0.64 -10.34
CA SER A 77 8.58 -0.80 -10.34
C SER A 77 9.49 -1.22 -11.50
N ASN A 78 10.25 -2.29 -11.28
CA ASN A 78 10.95 -3.09 -12.27
C ASN A 78 10.21 -4.45 -12.47
N SER A 79 10.70 -5.30 -13.36
CA SER A 79 10.06 -6.59 -13.69
C SER A 79 10.04 -7.59 -12.52
N ASN A 80 10.90 -7.40 -11.52
CA ASN A 80 11.02 -8.25 -10.34
C ASN A 80 10.38 -7.65 -9.08
N THR A 81 9.80 -6.44 -9.18
CA THR A 81 9.21 -5.76 -8.03
C THR A 81 8.09 -6.58 -7.41
N ARG A 82 8.11 -6.66 -6.09
CA ARG A 82 7.04 -7.23 -5.29
C ARG A 82 6.25 -6.12 -4.60
N ILE A 83 4.95 -6.07 -4.87
CA ILE A 83 4.04 -5.12 -4.23
C ILE A 83 3.17 -5.89 -3.25
N THR A 84 3.17 -5.49 -1.98
CA THR A 84 2.33 -6.07 -0.94
C THR A 84 1.36 -5.06 -0.37
N PHE A 85 0.11 -5.45 -0.20
CA PHE A 85 -0.93 -4.66 0.44
C PHE A 85 -1.89 -5.58 1.19
N PHE A 86 -2.79 -5.02 2.00
CA PHE A 86 -3.73 -5.84 2.76
C PHE A 86 -5.16 -5.31 2.72
N GLU A 87 -6.10 -6.21 2.96
CA GLU A 87 -7.52 -5.91 3.15
C GLU A 87 -8.01 -6.58 4.42
N TYR A 88 -8.99 -5.96 5.10
CA TYR A 88 -9.64 -6.60 6.25
C TYR A 88 -10.72 -7.59 5.79
N ILE A 89 -10.62 -8.85 6.24
CA ILE A 89 -11.53 -9.97 5.90
C ILE A 89 -12.98 -9.68 6.37
N GLY A 90 -13.18 -8.76 7.32
CA GLY A 90 -14.48 -8.39 7.90
C GLY A 90 -15.13 -7.11 7.36
N LEU A 91 -14.43 -6.27 6.57
CA LEU A 91 -15.00 -4.99 6.11
C LEU A 91 -16.20 -5.16 5.17
N ARG A 92 -16.24 -6.26 4.40
CA ARG A 92 -17.39 -6.64 3.56
C ARG A 92 -18.67 -6.90 4.38
N LYS A 93 -18.56 -7.26 5.66
CA LYS A 93 -19.70 -7.50 6.56
C LYS A 93 -20.11 -6.21 7.31
N LEU A 94 -19.16 -5.36 7.67
CA LEU A 94 -19.44 -4.08 8.34
C LEU A 94 -20.09 -3.05 7.41
N SER A 95 -19.76 -3.05 6.11
CA SER A 95 -20.42 -2.19 5.11
C SER A 95 -21.90 -2.54 4.85
N LYS A 96 -22.35 -3.73 5.26
CA LYS A 96 -23.77 -4.13 5.18
C LYS A 96 -24.63 -3.56 6.31
N ILE A 97 -24.01 -3.09 7.40
CA ILE A 97 -24.71 -2.69 8.63
C ILE A 97 -24.87 -1.16 8.75
N VAL A 98 -24.09 -0.38 8.01
CA VAL A 98 -24.15 1.10 8.08
C VAL A 98 -24.32 1.68 6.69
N SER A 99 -25.43 2.42 6.53
CA SER A 99 -25.71 3.45 5.52
C SER A 99 -24.47 3.92 4.75
N MET A 100 -24.51 3.79 3.41
CA MET A 100 -23.87 4.63 2.38
C MET A 100 -23.67 3.77 1.12
N LYS A 101 -24.64 3.79 0.20
CA LYS A 101 -24.57 3.15 -1.13
C LYS A 101 -23.25 3.45 -1.84
N GLU A 102 -22.75 4.69 -1.71
CA GLU A 102 -21.46 5.15 -2.23
C GLU A 102 -20.24 4.39 -1.66
N ARG A 103 -20.28 3.95 -0.40
CA ARG A 103 -19.19 3.14 0.17
C ARG A 103 -19.17 1.74 -0.44
N ARG A 104 -20.34 1.16 -0.68
CA ARG A 104 -20.46 -0.14 -1.34
C ARG A 104 -20.00 -0.06 -2.80
N GLU A 105 -20.44 0.95 -3.54
CA GLU A 105 -20.04 1.16 -4.93
C GLU A 105 -18.52 1.36 -5.06
N ARG A 106 -17.90 2.11 -4.14
CA ARG A 106 -16.43 2.25 -4.09
C ARG A 106 -15.73 0.92 -3.89
N ILE A 107 -16.17 0.11 -2.92
CA ILE A 107 -15.58 -1.22 -2.68
C ILE A 107 -15.73 -2.10 -3.93
N GLU A 108 -16.91 -2.14 -4.55
CA GLU A 108 -17.16 -2.94 -5.75
C GLU A 108 -16.32 -2.48 -6.96
N GLN A 109 -16.10 -1.17 -7.11
CA GLN A 109 -15.23 -0.62 -8.16
C GLN A 109 -13.76 -0.98 -7.95
N VAL A 110 -13.26 -0.85 -6.72
CA VAL A 110 -11.88 -1.19 -6.36
C VAL A 110 -11.64 -2.70 -6.48
N ASP A 111 -12.60 -3.53 -6.08
CA ASP A 111 -12.56 -4.98 -6.27
C ASP A 111 -12.45 -5.35 -7.76
N ARG A 112 -13.24 -4.71 -8.64
CA ARG A 112 -13.17 -4.94 -10.09
C ARG A 112 -11.80 -4.58 -10.64
N PHE A 113 -11.26 -3.43 -10.24
CA PHE A 113 -9.91 -3.02 -10.60
C PHE A 113 -8.88 -4.07 -10.17
N PHE A 114 -8.96 -4.58 -8.94
CA PHE A 114 -8.05 -5.64 -8.48
C PHE A 114 -8.16 -6.95 -9.24
N ASN A 115 -9.35 -7.30 -9.74
CA ASN A 115 -9.53 -8.48 -10.59
C ASN A 115 -8.90 -8.27 -11.98
N GLU A 116 -9.00 -7.07 -12.54
CA GLU A 116 -8.33 -6.72 -13.80
C GLU A 116 -6.81 -6.72 -13.66
N LEU A 117 -6.29 -6.36 -12.49
CA LEU A 117 -4.86 -6.44 -12.19
C LEU A 117 -4.32 -7.89 -12.22
N GLU A 118 -5.15 -8.91 -11.98
CA GLU A 118 -4.72 -10.31 -12.07
C GLU A 118 -4.33 -10.72 -13.50
N ALA A 119 -4.84 -10.02 -14.52
CA ALA A 119 -4.40 -10.21 -15.90
C ALA A 119 -2.97 -9.67 -16.15
N LYS A 120 -2.54 -8.68 -15.36
CA LYS A 120 -1.24 -8.01 -15.50
C LYS A 120 -0.18 -8.50 -14.52
N TYR A 121 -0.61 -9.02 -13.37
CA TYR A 121 0.27 -9.41 -12.27
C TYR A 121 -0.03 -10.83 -11.82
N LYS A 122 1.02 -11.58 -11.46
CA LYS A 122 0.82 -12.80 -10.67
C LYS A 122 0.47 -12.40 -9.24
N LYS A 123 -0.81 -12.56 -8.89
CA LYS A 123 -1.36 -12.29 -7.56
C LYS A 123 -1.34 -13.54 -6.68
N THR A 124 -0.91 -13.38 -5.44
CA THR A 124 -1.01 -14.39 -4.38
C THR A 124 -1.63 -13.76 -3.14
N ALA A 125 -2.23 -14.57 -2.28
CA ALA A 125 -2.92 -14.11 -1.08
C ALA A 125 -2.59 -15.01 0.12
N GLU A 126 -2.42 -14.39 1.28
CA GLU A 126 -2.21 -15.06 2.57
C GLU A 126 -3.18 -14.49 3.61
N HIS A 127 -3.77 -15.36 4.44
CA HIS A 127 -4.71 -14.95 5.48
C HIS A 127 -4.05 -14.91 6.85
N VAL A 128 -4.08 -13.74 7.50
CA VAL A 128 -3.60 -13.55 8.87
C VAL A 128 -4.80 -13.47 9.79
N TRP A 129 -5.18 -14.62 10.34
CA TRP A 129 -6.37 -14.76 11.19
C TRP A 129 -6.19 -14.22 12.60
N LEU A 130 -4.97 -14.26 13.13
CA LEU A 130 -4.65 -13.89 14.52
C LEU A 130 -4.39 -12.38 14.72
N ASN A 131 -4.70 -11.55 13.73
CA ASN A 131 -4.67 -10.10 13.90
C ASN A 131 -5.94 -9.62 14.63
N ILE A 132 -5.87 -8.47 15.32
CA ILE A 132 -7.04 -7.85 16.02
C ILE A 132 -8.26 -7.80 15.09
N THR A 133 -8.01 -7.49 13.82
CA THR A 133 -8.96 -7.68 12.72
C THR A 133 -8.30 -8.61 11.69
N PRO A 134 -8.89 -9.77 11.37
CA PRO A 134 -8.33 -10.66 10.37
C PRO A 134 -8.10 -9.94 9.04
N ILE A 135 -6.91 -10.11 8.45
CA ILE A 135 -6.53 -9.49 7.18
C ILE A 135 -6.15 -10.54 6.14
N THR A 136 -6.38 -10.21 4.88
CA THR A 136 -5.74 -10.87 3.74
C THR A 136 -4.60 -9.98 3.27
N VAL A 137 -3.40 -10.52 3.20
CA VAL A 137 -2.24 -9.87 2.57
C VAL A 137 -2.19 -10.35 1.13
N TYR A 138 -2.21 -9.42 0.19
CA TYR A 138 -2.02 -9.71 -1.22
C TYR A 138 -0.59 -9.35 -1.61
N THR A 139 -0.01 -10.19 -2.44
CA THR A 139 1.28 -9.95 -3.09
C THR A 139 1.10 -9.99 -4.59
N LEU A 140 1.50 -8.91 -5.26
CA LEU A 140 1.64 -8.84 -6.71
C LEU A 140 3.10 -9.00 -7.07
N SER A 141 3.38 -9.90 -8.03
CA SER A 141 4.72 -10.19 -8.51
C SER A 141 4.72 -10.29 -10.02
N ALA A 142 5.78 -9.78 -10.65
CA ALA A 142 6.01 -9.75 -12.09
C ALA A 142 4.93 -9.02 -12.91
N PHE A 143 5.38 -8.17 -13.83
CA PHE A 143 4.51 -7.64 -14.88
C PHE A 143 4.45 -8.67 -16.01
N ALA A 144 3.26 -9.12 -16.39
CA ALA A 144 3.08 -9.67 -17.73
C ALA A 144 3.39 -8.54 -18.72
N ALA A 145 4.45 -8.70 -19.51
CA ALA A 145 4.82 -7.79 -20.59
C ALA A 145 3.72 -7.75 -21.67
#